data_AF-A0A3R7WC12-F1
#
_entry.id   AF-A0A3R7WC12-F1
#
_cell.length_a   1.000
_cell.length_b   1.000
_cell.length_c   1.000
_cell.angle_alpha   90.00
_cell.angle_beta   90.00
_cell.angle_gamma   90.00
#
_symmetry.space_group_name_H-M   'P 1'
#
loop_
_entity.id
_entity.type
_entity.pdbx_description
1 polymer ?
#
loop_
_entity_poly.entity_id
_entity_poly.type
_entity_poly.pdbx_seq_one_letter_code
_entity_poly.pdbx_strand_id
1 'polypeptide(L)'
;MNDCTTEGYIYSQRGNMYDVGGIPHMQWNGIFDVVGAGVPWTARYEEYYPMVVDYYTQETPLEIEITGQYLSGDPEVTYEIELIWTDESRNDRPPTNNALEVIVAEDSILSWWNSAGVWHYARNVSRDFLTFHEENKNMITIGPGETQTFSGSFQVSDNWVGDNLKIIAIVQDLDTYEVYQSEIASVVRDLDQDVDDDGIPNTQDNCPSISNASQEDEDGDGVGDVCDYCNEIAYASGNVNGDAFGNDYTPIIDVADVLALSDHLEGVGLPYYECQSIDMLEDGTINSFDMIVLVDLVMSGGN
;
A
#
# COMPACT_ATOMS: atom_id res chain seq x y z
N MET A 1 15.39 9.79 -28.16
CA MET A 1 15.66 8.57 -28.95
C MET A 1 16.80 7.85 -28.26
N ASN A 2 16.54 6.63 -27.80
CA ASN A 2 17.40 5.68 -27.05
C ASN A 2 17.55 5.91 -25.54
N ASP A 3 16.50 5.59 -24.79
CA ASP A 3 16.58 5.10 -23.39
C ASP A 3 16.62 3.55 -23.35
N CYS A 4 16.54 2.88 -24.51
CA CYS A 4 16.65 1.41 -24.60
C CYS A 4 18.05 0.86 -24.26
N THR A 5 19.06 1.70 -24.03
CA THR A 5 20.39 1.24 -23.61
C THR A 5 20.46 0.85 -22.14
N THR A 6 19.59 1.41 -21.31
CA THR A 6 19.45 1.14 -19.87
C THR A 6 18.44 0.01 -19.64
N GLU A 7 17.28 0.05 -20.31
CA GLU A 7 16.27 -1.02 -20.22
C GLU A 7 16.76 -2.38 -20.77
N GLY A 8 17.45 -2.36 -21.93
CA GLY A 8 18.04 -3.57 -22.51
C GLY A 8 19.16 -4.15 -21.65
N TYR A 9 19.79 -3.31 -20.82
CA TYR A 9 20.84 -3.72 -19.90
C TYR A 9 20.26 -4.51 -18.73
N ILE A 10 19.19 -4.04 -18.10
CA ILE A 10 18.49 -4.76 -17.01
C ILE A 10 18.03 -6.13 -17.47
N TYR A 11 17.37 -6.18 -18.64
CA TYR A 11 16.97 -7.43 -19.26
C TYR A 11 18.17 -8.35 -19.49
N SER A 12 19.30 -7.82 -19.99
CA SER A 12 20.48 -8.66 -20.21
C SER A 12 21.03 -9.26 -18.91
N GLN A 13 21.04 -8.52 -17.80
CA GLN A 13 21.58 -9.01 -16.54
C GLN A 13 20.69 -10.05 -15.89
N ARG A 14 19.40 -9.73 -15.66
CA ARG A 14 18.45 -10.68 -15.09
C ARG A 14 18.16 -11.84 -16.07
N GLY A 15 18.17 -11.56 -17.37
CA GLY A 15 18.04 -12.59 -18.40
C GLY A 15 19.19 -13.59 -18.36
N ASN A 16 20.43 -13.15 -18.16
CA ASN A 16 21.57 -14.04 -17.98
C ASN A 16 21.49 -14.83 -16.67
N MET A 17 21.00 -14.22 -15.58
CA MET A 17 20.80 -14.91 -14.28
C MET A 17 19.91 -16.14 -14.42
N TYR A 18 18.86 -16.06 -15.23
CA TYR A 18 17.89 -17.15 -15.44
C TYR A 18 18.03 -17.90 -16.76
N ASP A 19 19.14 -17.69 -17.50
CA ASP A 19 19.38 -18.30 -18.82
C ASP A 19 18.18 -18.12 -19.79
N VAL A 20 17.64 -16.90 -19.86
CA VAL A 20 16.44 -16.59 -20.66
C VAL A 20 16.72 -16.78 -22.15
N GLY A 21 16.23 -17.90 -22.70
CA GLY A 21 16.43 -18.28 -24.10
C GLY A 21 15.42 -17.71 -25.10
N GLY A 22 14.34 -17.05 -24.65
CA GLY A 22 13.30 -16.51 -25.54
C GLY A 22 12.28 -15.63 -24.83
N ILE A 23 11.62 -14.74 -25.56
CA ILE A 23 10.62 -13.79 -25.03
C ILE A 23 9.22 -14.00 -25.66
N PRO A 24 8.12 -13.72 -24.93
CA PRO A 24 8.08 -13.32 -23.52
C PRO A 24 8.46 -14.47 -22.58
N HIS A 25 9.09 -14.12 -21.47
CA HIS A 25 9.56 -15.04 -20.42
C HIS A 25 9.05 -14.55 -19.07
N MET A 26 8.67 -15.46 -18.19
CA MET A 26 8.24 -15.16 -16.83
C MET A 26 8.95 -16.06 -15.85
N GLN A 27 9.54 -15.48 -14.80
CA GLN A 27 10.15 -16.19 -13.68
C GLN A 27 9.26 -16.01 -12.45
N TRP A 28 8.83 -17.10 -11.85
CA TRP A 28 8.06 -17.15 -10.62
C TRP A 28 8.98 -17.46 -9.45
N ASN A 29 9.01 -16.54 -8.49
CA ASN A 29 9.87 -16.59 -7.29
C ASN A 29 11.33 -16.99 -7.57
N GLY A 30 11.84 -16.69 -8.76
CA GLY A 30 13.20 -17.08 -9.16
C GLY A 30 13.42 -18.56 -9.50
N ILE A 31 12.48 -19.46 -9.22
CA ILE A 31 12.71 -20.92 -9.30
C ILE A 31 11.90 -21.65 -10.37
N PHE A 32 10.87 -21.00 -10.92
CA PHE A 32 10.03 -21.62 -11.95
C PHE A 32 9.88 -20.67 -13.14
N ASP A 33 10.19 -21.15 -14.34
CA ASP A 33 10.13 -20.35 -15.55
C ASP A 33 9.01 -20.77 -16.50
N VAL A 34 8.50 -19.79 -17.24
CA VAL A 34 7.56 -20.02 -18.33
C VAL A 34 8.01 -19.23 -19.55
N VAL A 35 8.28 -19.93 -20.64
CA VAL A 35 8.62 -19.34 -21.94
C VAL A 35 7.41 -19.35 -22.86
N GLY A 36 7.05 -18.17 -23.36
CA GLY A 36 6.05 -17.99 -24.40
C GLY A 36 4.64 -17.74 -23.84
N ALA A 37 4.12 -16.58 -24.19
CA ALA A 37 2.74 -16.18 -23.92
C ALA A 37 2.17 -15.58 -25.22
N GLY A 38 1.63 -16.44 -26.08
CA GLY A 38 0.92 -16.05 -27.30
C GLY A 38 -0.56 -15.78 -27.08
N VAL A 39 -1.02 -15.74 -25.83
CA VAL A 39 -2.43 -15.60 -25.44
C VAL A 39 -2.55 -14.62 -24.27
N PRO A 40 -3.70 -13.92 -24.12
CA PRO A 40 -3.93 -13.01 -23.00
C PRO A 40 -3.77 -13.72 -21.64
N TRP A 41 -3.29 -12.98 -20.63
CA TRP A 41 -3.09 -13.49 -19.26
C TRP A 41 -4.33 -14.18 -18.69
N THR A 42 -5.51 -13.62 -18.95
CA THR A 42 -6.79 -14.18 -18.49
C THR A 42 -7.04 -15.61 -18.96
N ALA A 43 -6.50 -16.00 -20.12
CA ALA A 43 -6.63 -17.36 -20.63
C ALA A 43 -5.65 -18.36 -19.99
N ARG A 44 -4.63 -17.85 -19.28
CA ARG A 44 -3.59 -18.63 -18.59
C ARG A 44 -3.74 -18.62 -17.08
N TYR A 45 -4.61 -17.78 -16.53
CA TYR A 45 -4.81 -17.65 -15.09
C TYR A 45 -5.07 -18.99 -14.40
N GLU A 46 -5.94 -19.84 -14.96
CA GLU A 46 -6.23 -21.18 -14.42
C GLU A 46 -5.02 -22.11 -14.39
N GLU A 47 -4.06 -21.94 -15.31
CA GLU A 47 -2.81 -22.71 -15.34
C GLU A 47 -1.88 -22.29 -14.19
N TYR A 48 -1.86 -21.00 -13.86
CA TYR A 48 -0.99 -20.45 -12.80
C TYR A 48 -1.64 -20.44 -11.42
N TYR A 49 -2.97 -20.53 -11.33
CA TYR A 49 -3.70 -20.41 -10.07
C TYR A 49 -3.20 -21.36 -8.97
N PRO A 50 -2.93 -22.66 -9.22
CA PRO A 50 -2.40 -23.54 -8.18
C PRO A 50 -1.04 -23.08 -7.62
N MET A 51 -0.19 -22.54 -8.48
CA MET A 51 1.13 -22.03 -8.11
C MET A 51 1.03 -20.71 -7.34
N VAL A 52 0.11 -19.81 -7.75
CA VAL A 52 -0.17 -18.58 -6.98
C VAL A 52 -0.65 -18.93 -5.57
N VAL A 53 -1.57 -19.91 -5.44
CA VAL A 53 -2.06 -20.36 -4.13
C VAL A 53 -0.93 -20.97 -3.30
N ASP A 54 -0.10 -21.83 -3.91
CA ASP A 54 1.04 -22.45 -3.22
C ASP A 54 1.99 -21.40 -2.65
N TYR A 55 2.45 -20.46 -3.48
CA TYR A 55 3.36 -19.39 -3.04
C TYR A 55 2.72 -18.41 -2.06
N TYR A 56 1.43 -18.11 -2.19
CA TYR A 56 0.73 -17.25 -1.23
C TYR A 56 0.68 -17.87 0.18
N THR A 57 0.65 -19.20 0.28
CA THR A 57 0.66 -19.90 1.58
C THR A 57 2.05 -20.11 2.15
N GLN A 58 3.11 -19.78 1.40
CA GLN A 58 4.48 -19.84 1.89
C GLN A 58 4.77 -18.57 2.68
N GLU A 59 4.76 -18.71 4.00
CA GLU A 59 5.19 -17.64 4.90
C GLU A 59 6.71 -17.59 4.99
N THR A 60 7.23 -16.38 5.15
CA THR A 60 8.65 -16.06 5.36
C THR A 60 8.79 -15.33 6.71
N PRO A 61 9.88 -15.52 7.46
CA PRO A 61 10.10 -14.83 8.72
C PRO A 61 10.49 -13.35 8.54
N LEU A 62 10.51 -12.87 7.30
CA LEU A 62 10.95 -11.52 6.94
C LEU A 62 9.76 -10.64 6.59
N GLU A 63 9.71 -9.47 7.19
CA GLU A 63 8.84 -8.37 6.81
C GLU A 63 9.70 -7.26 6.20
N ILE A 64 9.19 -6.61 5.15
CA ILE A 64 9.86 -5.52 4.47
C ILE A 64 8.97 -4.29 4.62
N GLU A 65 9.50 -3.22 5.18
CA GLU A 65 8.87 -1.91 5.18
C GLU A 65 9.66 -1.00 4.25
N ILE A 66 8.98 -0.33 3.32
CA ILE A 66 9.58 0.60 2.37
C ILE A 66 9.07 2.00 2.68
N THR A 67 9.99 2.87 3.08
CA THR A 67 9.77 4.30 3.25
C THR A 67 10.74 5.08 2.36
N GLY A 68 10.69 6.40 2.41
CA GLY A 68 11.46 7.24 1.50
C GLY A 68 10.83 8.61 1.30
N GLN A 69 11.32 9.30 0.28
CA GLN A 69 10.85 10.62 -0.10
C GLN A 69 10.94 10.79 -1.61
N TYR A 70 9.89 11.36 -2.18
CA TYR A 70 9.86 11.83 -3.54
C TYR A 70 8.79 12.92 -3.68
N LEU A 71 9.14 14.01 -4.36
CA LEU A 71 8.15 15.00 -4.78
C LEU A 71 8.02 14.93 -6.29
N SER A 72 6.80 15.12 -6.81
CA SER A 72 6.57 15.05 -8.25
C SER A 72 7.45 16.06 -9.00
N GLY A 73 8.28 15.54 -9.92
CA GLY A 73 9.22 16.34 -10.71
C GLY A 73 10.62 16.48 -10.11
N ASP A 74 10.88 15.90 -8.93
CA ASP A 74 12.23 15.81 -8.40
C ASP A 74 13.11 14.87 -9.25
N PRO A 75 14.41 15.19 -9.37
CA PRO A 75 15.34 14.40 -10.18
C PRO A 75 15.78 13.10 -9.48
N GLU A 76 15.34 12.87 -8.25
CA GLU A 76 15.78 11.76 -7.42
C GLU A 76 14.64 11.26 -6.54
N VAL A 77 14.49 9.93 -6.47
CA VAL A 77 13.67 9.26 -5.46
C VAL A 77 14.59 8.63 -4.43
N THR A 78 14.35 8.89 -3.15
CA THR A 78 15.08 8.27 -2.05
C THR A 78 14.25 7.16 -1.44
N TYR A 79 14.92 6.13 -0.93
CA TYR A 79 14.27 5.04 -0.23
C TYR A 79 15.04 4.67 1.04
N GLU A 80 14.29 4.19 2.02
CA GLU A 80 14.78 3.50 3.19
C GLU A 80 13.95 2.22 3.35
N ILE A 81 14.63 1.07 3.33
CA ILE A 81 14.01 -0.24 3.44
C ILE A 81 14.43 -0.84 4.77
N GLU A 82 13.45 -1.08 5.63
CA GLU A 82 13.64 -1.81 6.86
C GLU A 82 13.25 -3.27 6.66
N LEU A 83 14.20 -4.17 6.93
CA LEU A 83 13.99 -5.61 6.91
C LEU A 83 13.91 -6.11 8.34
N ILE A 84 12.78 -6.69 8.73
CA ILE A 84 12.50 -7.12 10.09
C ILE A 84 12.36 -8.64 10.12
N TRP A 85 13.05 -9.30 11.05
CA TRP A 85 12.82 -10.72 11.31
C TRP A 85 11.77 -10.91 12.40
N THR A 86 10.57 -11.34 12.00
CA THR A 86 9.39 -11.37 12.88
C THR A 86 9.14 -12.71 13.56
N ASP A 87 9.59 -13.83 12.97
CA ASP A 87 9.35 -15.17 13.53
C ASP A 87 10.59 -15.76 14.22
N GLU A 88 10.66 -15.62 15.54
CA GLU A 88 11.76 -16.16 16.36
C GLU A 88 11.80 -17.70 16.44
N SER A 89 10.74 -18.38 16.02
CA SER A 89 10.56 -19.83 16.15
C SER A 89 10.95 -20.61 14.89
N ARG A 90 11.11 -19.93 13.76
CA ARG A 90 11.46 -20.51 12.47
C ARG A 90 12.95 -20.78 12.30
N ASN A 91 13.27 -22.04 11.99
CA ASN A 91 14.63 -22.55 11.74
C ASN A 91 14.91 -22.83 10.26
N ASP A 92 13.89 -22.67 9.41
CA ASP A 92 13.92 -22.48 7.96
C ASP A 92 14.58 -21.13 7.65
N ARG A 93 15.86 -21.06 8.00
CA ARG A 93 16.72 -19.91 7.76
C ARG A 93 16.57 -19.49 6.29
N PRO A 94 16.30 -18.20 5.99
CA PRO A 94 16.65 -17.64 4.69
C PRO A 94 18.12 -18.02 4.42
N PRO A 95 18.48 -18.47 3.21
CA PRO A 95 19.82 -18.94 2.92
C PRO A 95 20.91 -17.99 3.41
N THR A 96 22.06 -18.53 3.80
CA THR A 96 23.18 -17.75 4.34
C THR A 96 23.75 -16.71 3.36
N ASN A 97 23.31 -16.73 2.11
CA ASN A 97 23.81 -15.90 1.01
C ASN A 97 22.68 -15.09 0.35
N ASN A 98 21.87 -14.42 1.16
CA ASN A 98 20.79 -13.57 0.66
C ASN A 98 21.21 -12.10 0.56
N ALA A 99 20.66 -11.43 -0.44
CA ALA A 99 20.77 -9.99 -0.60
C ALA A 99 19.40 -9.36 -0.85
N LEU A 100 19.28 -8.09 -0.46
CA LEU A 100 18.16 -7.25 -0.79
C LEU A 100 18.39 -6.61 -2.16
N GLU A 101 17.60 -7.00 -3.14
CA GLU A 101 17.50 -6.31 -4.43
C GLU A 101 16.49 -5.17 -4.34
N VAL A 102 16.84 -4.01 -4.87
CA VAL A 102 15.97 -2.84 -4.90
C VAL A 102 15.84 -2.39 -6.34
N ILE A 103 14.60 -2.26 -6.82
CA ILE A 103 14.28 -1.94 -8.20
C ILE A 103 13.41 -0.69 -8.20
N VAL A 104 13.75 0.29 -9.03
CA VAL A 104 12.81 1.36 -9.42
C VAL A 104 12.10 0.94 -10.70
N ALA A 105 10.78 1.00 -10.69
CA ALA A 105 9.94 0.63 -11.83
C ALA A 105 8.96 1.75 -12.15
N GLU A 106 8.71 1.97 -13.42
CA GLU A 106 7.67 2.89 -13.89
C GLU A 106 6.45 2.09 -14.33
N ASP A 107 5.28 2.47 -13.83
CA ASP A 107 4.02 1.80 -14.09
C ASP A 107 3.23 2.48 -15.22
N SER A 108 2.27 1.76 -15.81
CA SER A 108 1.32 2.30 -16.79
C SER A 108 1.96 3.03 -18.00
N ILE A 109 3.02 2.48 -18.59
CA ILE A 109 3.67 3.07 -19.77
C ILE A 109 2.96 2.61 -21.05
N LEU A 110 2.43 3.56 -21.81
CA LEU A 110 1.78 3.25 -23.09
C LEU A 110 2.82 2.78 -24.13
N SER A 111 2.74 1.51 -24.52
CA SER A 111 3.71 0.84 -25.38
C SER A 111 3.05 0.09 -26.53
N TRP A 112 3.70 0.07 -27.69
CA TRP A 112 3.24 -0.67 -28.87
C TRP A 112 3.83 -2.09 -28.90
N TRP A 113 2.97 -3.11 -28.95
CA TRP A 113 3.39 -4.51 -28.96
C TRP A 113 3.33 -5.09 -30.38
N ASN A 114 4.48 -5.13 -31.06
CA ASN A 114 4.57 -5.51 -32.48
C ASN A 114 3.95 -6.87 -32.82
N SER A 115 4.10 -7.88 -31.95
CA SER A 115 3.58 -9.24 -32.19
C SER A 115 2.05 -9.31 -32.14
N ALA A 116 1.44 -8.50 -31.28
CA ALA A 116 -0.01 -8.45 -31.10
C ALA A 116 -0.68 -7.34 -31.94
N GLY A 117 0.09 -6.36 -32.43
CA GLY A 117 -0.40 -5.26 -33.26
C GLY A 117 -1.33 -4.31 -32.50
N VAL A 118 -1.05 -4.06 -31.22
CA VAL A 118 -1.93 -3.35 -30.29
C VAL A 118 -1.13 -2.45 -29.34
N TRP A 119 -1.76 -1.37 -28.90
CA TRP A 119 -1.27 -0.50 -27.84
C TRP A 119 -1.72 -1.02 -26.48
N HIS A 120 -0.79 -1.13 -25.54
CA HIS A 120 -1.06 -1.59 -24.19
C HIS A 120 -0.27 -0.76 -23.17
N TYR A 121 -0.80 -0.66 -21.97
CA TYR A 121 -0.07 -0.11 -20.83
C TYR A 121 0.81 -1.22 -20.24
N ALA A 122 2.12 -1.10 -20.46
CA ALA A 122 3.09 -1.93 -19.77
C ALA A 122 3.11 -1.55 -18.29
N ARG A 123 3.01 -2.55 -17.41
CA ARG A 123 2.94 -2.35 -15.96
C ARG A 123 4.28 -2.69 -15.32
N ASN A 124 4.65 -1.95 -14.28
CA ASN A 124 5.86 -2.13 -13.47
C ASN A 124 7.12 -2.40 -14.30
N VAL A 125 7.39 -1.56 -15.32
CA VAL A 125 8.57 -1.72 -16.16
C VAL A 125 9.79 -1.24 -15.37
N SER A 126 10.67 -2.18 -15.02
CA SER A 126 11.92 -1.87 -14.33
C SER A 126 12.75 -0.86 -15.14
N ARG A 127 13.22 0.16 -14.45
CA ARG A 127 14.00 1.28 -14.99
C ARG A 127 15.44 1.27 -14.50
N ASP A 128 15.66 0.83 -13.26
CA ASP A 128 16.99 0.60 -12.68
C ASP A 128 16.88 -0.39 -11.50
N PHE A 129 18.00 -0.98 -11.08
CA PHE A 129 18.10 -1.86 -9.91
C PHE A 129 19.50 -1.84 -9.29
N LEU A 130 19.62 -2.10 -7.99
CA LEU A 130 20.82 -1.71 -7.23
C LEU A 130 21.89 -2.77 -6.99
N THR A 131 21.66 -4.07 -7.14
CA THR A 131 22.71 -5.06 -6.78
C THR A 131 23.58 -5.55 -7.93
N PHE A 132 23.64 -4.79 -9.02
CA PHE A 132 24.34 -5.21 -10.25
C PHE A 132 25.81 -5.59 -10.04
N HIS A 133 26.52 -4.87 -9.17
CA HIS A 133 27.92 -5.13 -8.85
C HIS A 133 28.05 -5.78 -7.47
N GLU A 134 29.05 -6.66 -7.29
CA GLU A 134 29.31 -7.32 -6.01
C GLU A 134 29.46 -6.32 -4.85
N GLU A 135 30.07 -5.16 -5.12
CA GLU A 135 30.22 -4.07 -4.16
C GLU A 135 28.90 -3.40 -3.75
N ASN A 136 27.84 -3.55 -4.55
CA ASN A 136 26.52 -2.96 -4.30
C ASN A 136 25.51 -3.99 -3.78
N LYS A 137 25.94 -5.24 -3.53
CA LYS A 137 25.07 -6.25 -2.95
C LYS A 137 24.73 -5.89 -1.51
N ASN A 138 23.45 -5.65 -1.28
CA ASN A 138 22.89 -5.41 0.05
C ASN A 138 22.74 -6.73 0.80
N MET A 139 23.86 -7.26 1.30
CA MET A 139 23.87 -8.53 2.01
C MET A 139 23.03 -8.46 3.28
N ILE A 140 22.16 -9.45 3.45
CA ILE A 140 21.30 -9.59 4.63
C ILE A 140 22.05 -10.39 5.67
N THR A 141 22.19 -9.83 6.88
CA THR A 141 22.97 -10.43 7.97
C THR A 141 22.19 -10.68 9.24
N ILE A 142 20.91 -10.31 9.26
CA ILE A 142 20.04 -10.42 10.44
C ILE A 142 19.53 -11.84 10.69
N GLY A 143 19.21 -12.10 11.95
CA GLY A 143 18.51 -13.28 12.42
C GLY A 143 17.29 -12.95 13.29
N PRO A 144 16.78 -13.93 14.06
CA PRO A 144 15.61 -13.80 14.91
C PRO A 144 15.56 -12.54 15.78
N GLY A 145 14.52 -11.72 15.62
CA GLY A 145 14.28 -10.50 16.38
C GLY A 145 15.22 -9.34 16.05
N GLU A 146 16.05 -9.47 15.01
CA GLU A 146 16.92 -8.41 14.52
C GLU A 146 16.30 -7.70 13.31
N THR A 147 16.74 -6.46 13.10
CA THR A 147 16.30 -5.59 12.01
C THR A 147 17.52 -5.06 11.26
N GLN A 148 17.41 -4.89 9.94
CA GLN A 148 18.44 -4.30 9.09
C GLN A 148 17.84 -3.25 8.17
N THR A 149 18.45 -2.07 8.15
CA THR A 149 18.01 -0.97 7.30
C THR A 149 18.97 -0.78 6.13
N PHE A 150 18.41 -0.56 4.94
CA PHE A 150 19.13 -0.22 3.73
C PHE A 150 18.57 1.06 3.15
N SER A 151 19.43 2.03 2.84
CA SER A 151 19.00 3.30 2.24
C SER A 151 19.79 3.60 0.97
N GLY A 152 19.17 4.37 0.09
CA GLY A 152 19.77 4.77 -1.17
C GLY A 152 18.83 5.68 -1.97
N SER A 153 19.20 5.89 -3.22
CA SER A 153 18.43 6.71 -4.14
C SER A 153 18.55 6.24 -5.57
N PHE A 154 17.57 6.61 -6.39
CA PHE A 154 17.60 6.46 -7.84
C PHE A 154 17.44 7.80 -8.52
N GLN A 155 18.21 8.01 -9.58
CA GLN A 155 18.04 9.17 -10.43
C GLN A 155 16.82 8.96 -11.33
N VAL A 156 15.91 9.93 -11.33
CA VAL A 156 14.70 9.93 -12.15
C VAL A 156 15.01 10.63 -13.47
N SER A 157 14.71 9.95 -14.59
CA SER A 157 14.89 10.56 -15.91
C SER A 157 13.79 11.59 -16.18
N ASP A 158 14.14 12.69 -16.84
CA ASP A 158 13.17 13.69 -17.34
C ASP A 158 12.08 13.11 -18.27
N ASN A 159 12.28 11.89 -18.80
CA ASN A 159 11.33 11.24 -19.69
C ASN A 159 10.38 10.26 -18.96
N TRP A 160 10.58 10.01 -17.67
CA TRP A 160 9.70 9.15 -16.87
C TRP A 160 8.58 10.00 -16.28
N VAL A 161 7.42 9.37 -16.08
CA VAL A 161 6.36 9.99 -15.29
C VAL A 161 6.61 9.63 -13.83
N GLY A 162 7.14 10.60 -13.09
CA GLY A 162 7.46 10.50 -11.66
C GLY A 162 6.37 9.83 -10.83
N ASP A 163 5.12 10.22 -11.07
CA ASP A 163 3.96 9.75 -10.33
C ASP A 163 3.67 8.25 -10.53
N ASN A 164 4.19 7.68 -11.61
CA ASN A 164 4.04 6.25 -11.90
C ASN A 164 5.20 5.41 -11.35
N LEU A 165 6.15 6.02 -10.63
CA LEU A 165 7.28 5.29 -10.09
C LEU A 165 6.87 4.44 -8.88
N LYS A 166 7.57 3.32 -8.75
CA LYS A 166 7.46 2.39 -7.64
C LYS A 166 8.84 1.92 -7.23
N ILE A 167 9.01 1.67 -5.94
CA ILE A 167 10.15 0.94 -5.39
C ILE A 167 9.72 -0.47 -5.09
N ILE A 168 10.42 -1.45 -5.65
CA ILE A 168 10.19 -2.87 -5.43
C ILE A 168 11.42 -3.41 -4.70
N ALA A 169 11.20 -3.98 -3.52
CA ALA A 169 12.22 -4.62 -2.72
C ALA A 169 12.05 -6.14 -2.81
N ILE A 170 13.14 -6.88 -3.02
CA ILE A 170 13.11 -8.33 -3.16
C ILE A 170 14.25 -8.94 -2.35
N VAL A 171 13.93 -9.85 -1.43
CA VAL A 171 14.93 -10.69 -0.77
C VAL A 171 15.19 -11.90 -1.64
N GLN A 172 16.41 -11.98 -2.17
CA GLN A 172 16.81 -13.01 -3.13
C GLN A 172 18.05 -13.77 -2.64
N ASP A 173 18.04 -15.09 -2.84
CA ASP A 173 19.21 -15.95 -2.66
C ASP A 173 20.16 -15.81 -3.85
N LEU A 174 21.44 -15.58 -3.59
CA LEU A 174 22.44 -15.40 -4.64
C LEU A 174 22.99 -16.71 -5.21
N ASP A 175 22.74 -17.85 -4.57
CA ASP A 175 23.15 -19.17 -5.05
C ASP A 175 22.07 -19.81 -5.93
N THR A 176 20.81 -19.71 -5.51
CA THR A 176 19.65 -20.35 -6.19
C THR A 176 18.83 -19.37 -7.02
N TYR A 177 18.99 -18.07 -6.78
CA TYR A 177 18.15 -17.00 -7.34
C TYR A 177 16.69 -17.03 -6.90
N GLU A 178 16.33 -17.87 -5.93
CA GLU A 178 15.01 -17.91 -5.33
C GLU A 178 14.68 -16.59 -4.61
N VAL A 179 13.44 -16.15 -4.78
CA VAL A 179 12.88 -14.98 -4.11
C VAL A 179 12.05 -15.44 -2.92
N TYR A 180 12.42 -14.97 -1.72
CA TYR A 180 11.81 -15.38 -0.45
C TYR A 180 10.79 -14.38 0.07
N GLN A 181 11.00 -13.10 -0.20
CA GLN A 181 10.09 -12.04 0.21
C GLN A 181 10.18 -10.90 -0.80
N SER A 182 9.08 -10.18 -0.99
CA SER A 182 9.05 -8.99 -1.79
C SER A 182 8.01 -8.02 -1.28
N GLU A 183 8.29 -6.73 -1.40
CA GLU A 183 7.34 -5.65 -1.11
C GLU A 183 7.42 -4.58 -2.21
N ILE A 184 6.33 -3.86 -2.41
CA ILE A 184 6.23 -2.78 -3.38
C ILE A 184 5.59 -1.53 -2.77
N ALA A 185 6.30 -0.41 -2.85
CA ALA A 185 5.78 0.90 -2.50
C ALA A 185 5.56 1.73 -3.77
N SER A 186 4.39 2.34 -3.89
CA SER A 186 4.08 3.33 -4.91
C SER A 186 4.60 4.68 -4.45
N VAL A 187 5.39 5.34 -5.28
CA VAL A 187 6.08 6.56 -4.88
C VAL A 187 5.09 7.67 -4.49
N VAL A 188 4.04 7.90 -5.30
CA VAL A 188 3.00 8.91 -4.99
C VAL A 188 2.25 8.60 -3.70
N ARG A 189 1.89 7.33 -3.47
CA ARG A 189 1.02 7.00 -2.34
C ARG A 189 1.77 6.87 -1.03
N ASP A 190 2.96 6.26 -1.10
CA ASP A 190 3.65 5.76 0.07
C ASP A 190 4.89 6.63 0.40
N LEU A 191 5.45 7.36 -0.58
CA LEU A 191 6.70 8.14 -0.41
C LEU A 191 6.53 9.65 -0.66
N ASP A 192 5.40 10.08 -1.22
CA ASP A 192 5.09 11.50 -1.38
C ASP A 192 4.73 12.11 -0.02
N GLN A 193 5.23 13.31 0.24
CA GLN A 193 4.97 14.03 1.48
C GLN A 193 3.70 14.89 1.40
N ASP A 194 3.20 15.15 0.21
CA ASP A 194 2.02 15.99 -0.09
C ASP A 194 1.35 15.41 -1.35
N VAL A 195 0.49 14.40 -1.16
CA VAL A 195 -0.03 13.56 -2.26
C VAL A 195 -0.94 14.33 -3.21
N ASP A 196 -1.58 15.40 -2.74
CA ASP A 196 -2.55 16.18 -3.52
C ASP A 196 -2.07 17.58 -3.91
N ASP A 197 -0.79 17.88 -3.63
CA ASP A 197 -0.07 19.10 -4.01
C ASP A 197 -0.75 20.40 -3.53
N ASP A 198 -1.39 20.38 -2.36
CA ASP A 198 -2.07 21.55 -1.80
C ASP A 198 -1.15 22.45 -0.93
N GLY A 199 0.05 21.94 -0.61
CA GLY A 199 1.07 22.61 0.19
C GLY A 199 1.06 22.25 1.67
N ILE A 200 0.19 21.34 2.12
CA ILE A 200 0.13 20.80 3.48
C ILE A 200 0.70 19.37 3.47
N PRO A 201 1.70 19.05 4.30
CA PRO A 201 2.23 17.68 4.34
C PRO A 201 1.17 16.68 4.81
N ASN A 202 1.11 15.48 4.23
CA ASN A 202 0.18 14.38 4.54
C ASN A 202 0.01 14.08 6.06
N THR A 203 1.05 14.34 6.85
CA THR A 203 1.04 14.15 8.31
C THR A 203 0.32 15.24 9.10
N GLN A 204 0.00 16.35 8.46
CA GLN A 204 -0.67 17.53 8.99
C GLN A 204 -1.94 17.87 8.20
N ASP A 205 -2.22 17.14 7.13
CA ASP A 205 -3.33 17.36 6.22
C ASP A 205 -4.57 16.59 6.71
N ASN A 206 -5.70 17.29 6.87
CA ASN A 206 -6.99 16.71 7.23
C ASN A 206 -7.72 16.07 6.04
N CYS A 207 -7.22 16.21 4.82
CA CYS A 207 -7.68 15.52 3.61
C CYS A 207 -6.51 15.10 2.67
N PRO A 208 -5.62 14.14 3.05
CA PRO A 208 -4.37 13.80 2.34
C PRO A 208 -4.47 13.29 0.88
N SER A 209 -5.64 13.36 0.26
CA SER A 209 -5.88 12.91 -1.11
C SER A 209 -6.78 13.85 -1.91
N ILE A 210 -7.25 14.94 -1.29
CA ILE A 210 -8.15 15.92 -1.91
C ILE A 210 -7.69 17.33 -1.49
N SER A 211 -7.00 17.98 -2.42
CA SER A 211 -6.43 19.32 -2.23
C SER A 211 -7.38 20.30 -1.54
N ASN A 212 -7.00 20.77 -0.36
CA ASN A 212 -7.72 21.73 0.46
C ASN A 212 -6.75 22.59 1.29
N ALA A 213 -5.96 23.42 0.61
CA ALA A 213 -4.95 24.27 1.23
C ALA A 213 -5.46 25.22 2.36
N SER A 214 -6.77 25.44 2.47
CA SER A 214 -7.39 26.19 3.57
C SER A 214 -7.57 25.38 4.86
N GLN A 215 -7.53 24.04 4.77
CA GLN A 215 -7.74 23.09 5.86
C GLN A 215 -9.02 23.43 6.65
N GLU A 216 -10.08 23.80 5.92
CA GLU A 216 -11.40 24.05 6.51
C GLU A 216 -11.94 22.72 7.06
N ASP A 217 -12.39 22.78 8.30
CA ASP A 217 -12.91 21.69 9.13
C ASP A 217 -13.91 22.38 10.08
N GLU A 218 -15.14 22.54 9.61
CA GLU A 218 -16.15 23.37 10.27
C GLU A 218 -16.62 22.74 11.59
N ASP A 219 -16.65 21.41 11.67
CA ASP A 219 -17.10 20.66 12.85
C ASP A 219 -15.97 20.27 13.82
N GLY A 220 -14.72 20.34 13.38
CA GLY A 220 -13.53 20.13 14.21
C GLY A 220 -13.22 18.67 14.51
N ASP A 221 -13.69 17.72 13.69
CA ASP A 221 -13.43 16.29 13.89
C ASP A 221 -12.07 15.82 13.35
N GLY A 222 -11.35 16.72 12.66
CA GLY A 222 -10.04 16.46 12.10
C GLY A 222 -10.06 15.90 10.68
N VAL A 223 -11.23 15.80 10.04
CA VAL A 223 -11.42 15.53 8.61
C VAL A 223 -11.83 16.83 7.93
N GLY A 224 -11.17 17.19 6.83
CA GLY A 224 -11.49 18.46 6.16
C GLY A 224 -12.83 18.42 5.41
N ASP A 225 -13.50 19.57 5.33
CA ASP A 225 -14.86 19.72 4.74
C ASP A 225 -14.97 19.15 3.32
N VAL A 226 -13.87 19.14 2.56
CA VAL A 226 -13.85 18.66 1.16
C VAL A 226 -13.87 17.14 1.05
N CYS A 227 -13.38 16.44 2.07
CA CYS A 227 -13.29 14.98 2.12
C CYS A 227 -14.13 14.38 3.26
N ASP A 228 -14.80 15.22 4.04
CA ASP A 228 -15.78 14.79 5.02
C ASP A 228 -17.09 14.33 4.34
N TYR A 229 -17.44 13.07 4.57
CA TYR A 229 -18.68 12.47 4.09
C TYR A 229 -19.87 12.75 5.03
N CYS A 230 -19.60 13.28 6.23
CA CYS A 230 -20.56 13.51 7.29
C CYS A 230 -21.22 14.89 7.24
N ASN A 231 -20.97 15.63 6.17
CA ASN A 231 -21.59 16.92 5.84
C ASN A 231 -21.49 17.89 7.03
N GLU A 232 -20.29 18.13 7.55
CA GLU A 232 -20.05 19.10 8.64
C GLU A 232 -20.68 18.63 9.98
N ILE A 233 -20.70 17.31 10.22
CA ILE A 233 -21.10 16.72 11.50
C ILE A 233 -19.94 15.91 12.07
N ALA A 234 -19.43 16.37 13.22
CA ALA A 234 -18.33 15.70 13.90
C ALA A 234 -18.68 14.25 14.23
N TYR A 235 -17.84 13.31 13.76
CA TYR A 235 -18.00 11.89 14.08
C TYR A 235 -17.88 11.66 15.60
N ALA A 236 -18.95 11.17 16.22
CA ALA A 236 -18.92 10.74 17.62
C ALA A 236 -19.69 9.45 17.89
N SER A 237 -18.97 8.49 18.48
CA SER A 237 -19.53 7.24 18.94
C SER A 237 -20.57 7.49 20.03
N GLY A 238 -21.80 7.04 19.80
CA GLY A 238 -22.91 7.16 20.74
C GLY A 238 -23.82 8.37 20.54
N ASN A 239 -23.48 9.30 19.63
CA ASN A 239 -24.42 10.33 19.18
C ASN A 239 -25.33 9.66 18.16
N VAL A 240 -26.45 9.08 18.60
CA VAL A 240 -27.34 8.29 17.74
C VAL A 240 -28.45 9.15 17.15
N ASN A 241 -28.78 10.25 17.82
CA ASN A 241 -29.89 11.12 17.43
C ASN A 241 -29.45 12.23 16.44
N GLY A 242 -28.15 12.41 16.22
CA GLY A 242 -27.61 13.41 15.30
C GLY A 242 -27.52 14.83 15.86
N ASP A 243 -27.71 15.07 17.16
CA ASP A 243 -27.98 16.42 17.70
C ASP A 243 -26.78 17.39 17.72
N ALA A 244 -25.65 17.02 17.11
CA ALA A 244 -24.48 17.84 16.86
C ALA A 244 -24.73 18.85 15.70
N PHE A 245 -25.76 19.68 15.81
CA PHE A 245 -26.08 20.68 14.78
C PHE A 245 -25.73 22.11 15.21
N GLY A 246 -25.11 22.86 14.31
CA GLY A 246 -24.83 24.30 14.45
C GLY A 246 -23.50 24.60 15.17
N ASN A 247 -23.27 25.87 15.50
CA ASN A 247 -21.95 26.42 15.87
C ASN A 247 -21.20 25.77 17.04
N ASP A 248 -21.85 24.90 17.81
CA ASP A 248 -21.22 24.26 18.97
C ASP A 248 -20.55 22.93 18.57
N TYR A 249 -20.96 22.29 17.45
CA TYR A 249 -20.47 21.00 16.86
C TYR A 249 -20.08 19.90 17.86
N THR A 250 -20.53 20.04 19.11
CA THR A 250 -20.18 19.17 20.21
C THR A 250 -21.33 18.18 20.32
N PRO A 251 -21.12 16.92 19.94
CA PRO A 251 -22.14 15.88 20.07
C PRO A 251 -22.52 15.73 21.53
N ILE A 252 -23.83 15.69 21.81
CA ILE A 252 -24.32 15.54 23.19
C ILE A 252 -24.73 14.08 23.35
N ILE A 253 -23.96 13.32 24.14
CA ILE A 253 -24.32 11.93 24.42
C ILE A 253 -25.24 11.87 25.64
N ASP A 254 -26.56 11.78 25.40
CA ASP A 254 -27.56 11.78 26.46
C ASP A 254 -28.69 10.74 26.28
N VAL A 255 -29.75 10.89 27.08
CA VAL A 255 -30.87 9.95 27.07
C VAL A 255 -31.59 9.94 25.71
N ALA A 256 -31.54 11.02 24.94
CA ALA A 256 -32.13 11.09 23.61
C ALA A 256 -31.43 10.14 22.62
N ASP A 257 -30.13 9.88 22.77
CA ASP A 257 -29.41 8.88 21.96
C ASP A 257 -29.84 7.46 22.29
N VAL A 258 -30.03 7.15 23.57
CA VAL A 258 -30.56 5.85 24.01
C VAL A 258 -31.94 5.62 23.41
N LEU A 259 -32.78 6.65 23.37
CA LEU A 259 -34.10 6.57 22.75
C LEU A 259 -34.00 6.38 21.23
N ALA A 260 -33.10 7.10 20.57
CA ALA A 260 -32.87 6.97 19.13
C ALA A 260 -32.37 5.56 18.76
N LEU A 261 -31.46 4.97 19.54
CA LEU A 261 -30.99 3.60 19.35
C LEU A 261 -32.09 2.57 19.62
N SER A 262 -32.91 2.79 20.65
CA SER A 262 -34.07 1.93 20.93
C SER A 262 -35.06 1.93 19.77
N ASP A 263 -35.38 3.11 19.24
CA ASP A 263 -36.26 3.29 18.08
C ASP A 263 -35.67 2.62 16.82
N HIS A 264 -34.35 2.70 16.63
CA HIS A 264 -33.63 2.01 15.56
C HIS A 264 -33.72 0.49 15.67
N LEU A 265 -33.47 -0.08 16.85
CA LEU A 265 -33.57 -1.53 17.10
C LEU A 265 -35.01 -2.07 16.91
N GLU A 266 -36.01 -1.24 17.18
CA GLU A 266 -37.42 -1.57 16.95
C GLU A 266 -37.87 -1.34 15.50
N GLY A 267 -37.01 -0.77 14.64
CA GLY A 267 -37.31 -0.45 13.24
C GLY A 267 -38.34 0.67 13.08
N VAL A 268 -38.48 1.53 14.09
CA VAL A 268 -39.44 2.63 14.16
C VAL A 268 -38.69 3.94 14.40
N GLY A 269 -38.16 4.57 13.35
CA GLY A 269 -37.36 5.78 13.54
C GLY A 269 -36.98 6.51 12.26
N LEU A 270 -36.26 7.63 12.40
CA LEU A 270 -35.64 8.35 11.29
C LEU A 270 -34.62 7.44 10.57
N PRO A 271 -34.39 7.63 9.26
CA PRO A 271 -33.31 6.92 8.56
C PRO A 271 -31.98 7.18 9.28
N TYR A 272 -31.26 6.11 9.57
CA TYR A 272 -29.94 6.13 10.17
C TYR A 272 -28.99 7.03 9.37
N TYR A 273 -28.28 7.94 10.04
CA TYR A 273 -27.16 8.66 9.45
C TYR A 273 -25.95 7.72 9.45
N GLU A 274 -25.49 7.34 8.26
CA GLU A 274 -24.37 6.40 8.07
C GLU A 274 -23.06 6.87 8.72
N CYS A 275 -23.01 8.12 9.15
CA CYS A 275 -21.89 8.77 9.79
C CYS A 275 -21.78 8.59 11.30
N GLN A 276 -22.75 7.96 11.96
CA GLN A 276 -22.72 7.83 13.42
C GLN A 276 -22.56 6.37 13.83
N SER A 277 -21.50 6.03 14.57
CA SER A 277 -21.38 4.66 15.06
C SER A 277 -22.44 4.38 16.11
N ILE A 278 -23.25 3.36 15.82
CA ILE A 278 -24.25 2.77 16.71
C ILE A 278 -23.84 1.35 17.15
N ASP A 279 -22.72 0.84 16.62
CA ASP A 279 -22.04 -0.37 17.08
C ASP A 279 -21.04 0.03 18.17
N MET A 280 -21.52 0.08 19.40
CA MET A 280 -20.73 0.52 20.56
C MET A 280 -19.71 -0.52 21.00
N LEU A 281 -19.84 -1.76 20.51
CA LEU A 281 -18.93 -2.86 20.79
C LEU A 281 -17.92 -3.11 19.67
N GLU A 282 -18.07 -2.44 18.53
CA GLU A 282 -17.28 -2.63 17.30
C GLU A 282 -17.23 -4.11 16.88
N ASP A 283 -18.30 -4.86 17.14
CA ASP A 283 -18.38 -6.31 16.88
C ASP A 283 -19.01 -6.64 15.51
N GLY A 284 -19.41 -5.60 14.78
CA GLY A 284 -20.06 -5.67 13.48
C GLY A 284 -21.56 -5.93 13.56
N THR A 285 -22.17 -5.92 14.75
CA THR A 285 -23.60 -6.16 14.95
C THR A 285 -24.24 -5.11 15.85
N ILE A 286 -25.26 -4.43 15.34
CA ILE A 286 -26.04 -3.46 16.12
C ILE A 286 -27.18 -4.18 16.82
N ASN A 287 -27.13 -4.25 18.15
CA ASN A 287 -28.09 -4.99 18.95
C ASN A 287 -28.28 -4.40 20.36
N SER A 288 -29.00 -5.11 21.23
CA SER A 288 -29.30 -4.62 22.59
C SER A 288 -28.08 -4.51 23.51
N PHE A 289 -26.95 -5.14 23.18
CA PHE A 289 -25.70 -5.00 23.92
C PHE A 289 -25.06 -3.64 23.67
N ASP A 290 -25.12 -3.09 22.46
CA ASP A 290 -24.68 -1.73 22.15
C ASP A 290 -25.47 -0.69 22.95
N MET A 291 -26.78 -0.91 23.07
CA MET A 291 -27.65 -0.07 23.89
C MET A 291 -27.27 -0.10 25.36
N ILE A 292 -26.77 -1.23 25.89
CA ILE A 292 -26.29 -1.28 27.29
C ILE A 292 -25.04 -0.42 27.45
N VAL A 293 -24.12 -0.47 26.49
CA VAL A 293 -22.89 0.35 26.51
C VAL A 293 -23.24 1.83 26.42
N LEU A 294 -24.16 2.21 25.53
CA LEU A 294 -24.62 3.59 25.40
C LEU A 294 -25.30 4.09 26.68
N VAL A 295 -26.12 3.26 27.33
CA VAL A 295 -26.72 3.60 28.63
C VAL A 295 -25.65 3.80 29.71
N ASP A 296 -24.64 2.95 29.77
CA ASP A 296 -23.54 3.10 30.74
C ASP A 296 -22.75 4.39 30.49
N LEU A 297 -22.48 4.71 29.23
CA LEU A 297 -21.83 5.95 28.79
C LEU A 297 -22.62 7.19 29.24
N VAL A 298 -23.92 7.24 28.96
CA VAL A 298 -24.80 8.33 29.41
C VAL A 298 -24.85 8.43 30.94
N MET A 299 -24.93 7.30 31.64
CA MET A 299 -24.97 7.25 33.10
C MET A 299 -23.64 7.67 33.75
N SER A 300 -22.52 7.53 33.04
CA SER A 300 -21.19 7.97 33.48
C SER A 300 -20.95 9.48 33.34
N GLY A 301 -21.89 10.20 32.71
CA GLY A 301 -21.89 11.65 32.59
C GLY A 301 -22.12 12.16 31.17
N GLY A 302 -22.15 11.29 30.17
CA GLY A 302 -21.95 11.69 28.77
C GLY A 302 -20.54 12.26 28.58
N ASN A 303 -19.99 12.18 27.37
CA ASN A 303 -18.87 13.04 26.99
C ASN A 303 -19.42 14.10 26.06
#